data_AF-A0A8X8GSP9-F1
#
_entry.id   AF-A0A8X8GSP9-F1
#
_cell.length_a   1.000
_cell.length_b   1.000
_cell.length_c   1.000
_cell.angle_alpha   90.00
_cell.angle_beta   90.00
_cell.angle_gamma   90.00
#
_symmetry.space_group_name_H-M   'P 1'
#
loop_
_entity.id
_entity.type
_entity.pdbx_description
1 polymer ?
#
loop_
_entity_poly.entity_id
_entity_poly.type
_entity_poly.pdbx_seq_one_letter_code
_entity_poly.pdbx_strand_id
1 'polypeptide(L)' 'MATHCHITTGLPVETLHKIHDCLALALDATESPAGYPQPMREARSYMRAALRQTNRLIGGAQ' A
#
# COMPACT_ATOMS: atom_id res chain seq x y z
N MET A 1 -23.92 -11.97 25.10
CA MET A 1 -22.58 -11.89 24.49
C MET A 1 -22.74 -11.61 23.01
N ALA A 2 -23.02 -10.36 22.65
CA ALA A 2 -23.21 -9.97 21.25
C ALA A 2 -21.88 -9.40 20.72
N THR A 3 -21.17 -10.21 19.92
CA THR A 3 -20.08 -9.74 19.07
C THR A 3 -20.67 -8.78 18.05
N HIS A 4 -20.48 -7.48 18.30
CA HIS A 4 -20.82 -6.41 17.38
C HIS A 4 -19.98 -6.58 16.11
N CYS A 5 -20.59 -7.11 15.04
CA CYS A 5 -20.00 -7.11 13.71
C CYS A 5 -19.88 -5.66 13.26
N HIS A 6 -18.71 -5.05 13.53
CA HIS A 6 -18.34 -3.76 12.99
C HIS A 6 -18.05 -3.94 11.49
N ILE A 7 -19.11 -3.96 10.69
CA ILE A 7 -19.00 -3.75 9.24
C ILE A 7 -18.75 -2.24 9.05
N THR A 8 -17.62 -1.74 9.54
CA THR A 8 -17.08 -0.48 9.04
C THR A 8 -16.59 -0.81 7.64
N THR A 9 -17.29 -0.33 6.62
CA THR A 9 -16.87 -0.45 5.22
C THR A 9 -15.53 0.27 5.05
N GLY A 10 -14.43 -0.47 5.24
CA GLY A 10 -13.07 0.05 5.22
C GLY A 10 -12.11 -0.84 6.01
N LEU A 11 -10.88 -1.00 5.52
CA LEU A 11 -9.81 -1.64 6.31
C LEU A 11 -9.52 -0.77 7.54
N PRO A 12 -9.22 -1.36 8.71
CA PRO A 12 -8.75 -0.60 9.87
C PRO A 12 -7.54 0.26 9.50
N VAL A 13 -7.45 1.47 10.08
CA VAL A 13 -6.35 2.41 9.80
C VAL A 13 -4.99 1.78 10.09
N GLU A 14 -4.86 0.98 11.15
CA GLU A 14 -3.63 0.24 11.45
C GLU A 14 -3.23 -0.74 10.32
N THR A 15 -4.21 -1.40 9.70
CA THR A 15 -3.98 -2.30 8.56
C THR A 15 -3.52 -1.52 7.34
N LEU A 16 -4.07 -0.32 7.10
CA LEU A 16 -3.62 0.55 6.02
C LEU A 16 -2.17 1.01 6.20
N HIS A 17 -1.76 1.35 7.43
CA HIS A 17 -0.37 1.69 7.73
C HIS A 17 0.57 0.50 7.48
N LYS A 18 0.18 -0.73 7.88
CA LYS A 18 0.97 -1.94 7.54
C LYS A 18 1.13 -2.13 6.04
N ILE A 19 0.07 -1.91 5.26
CA ILE A 19 0.13 -2.00 3.80
C ILE A 19 1.05 -0.91 3.23
N HIS A 20 0.96 0.31 3.73
CA HIS A 20 1.84 1.41 3.35
C HIS A 20 3.31 1.04 3.58
N ASP A 21 3.65 0.57 4.78
CA ASP A 21 5.03 0.25 5.16
C ASP A 21 5.56 -0.93 4.34
N CYS A 22 4.76 -1.96 4.13
CA CYS A 22 5.13 -3.09 3.26
C CYS A 22 5.43 -2.64 1.82
N LEU A 23 4.59 -1.76 1.25
CA LEU A 23 4.79 -1.23 -0.10
C LEU A 23 6.04 -0.34 -0.18
N ALA A 24 6.31 0.46 0.85
CA ALA A 24 7.52 1.28 0.93
C ALA A 24 8.77 0.41 0.97
N LEU A 25 8.80 -0.62 1.84
CA LEU A 25 9.90 -1.58 1.93
C LEU A 25 10.11 -2.35 0.63
N ALA A 26 9.04 -2.75 -0.06
CA ALA A 26 9.15 -3.44 -1.35
C ALA A 26 9.74 -2.54 -2.46
N LEU A 27 9.40 -1.25 -2.46
CA LEU A 27 9.98 -0.29 -3.40
C LEU A 27 11.45 0.00 -3.11
N ASP A 28 11.85 0.03 -1.84
CA ASP A 28 13.24 0.19 -1.45
C ASP A 28 14.07 -1.07 -1.81
N ALA A 29 13.57 -2.25 -1.45
CA ALA A 29 14.22 -3.53 -1.74
C ALA A 29 14.36 -3.84 -3.24
N THR A 30 13.48 -3.28 -4.07
CA THR A 30 13.55 -3.43 -5.53
C THR A 30 14.27 -2.27 -6.20
N GLU A 31 14.92 -1.37 -5.46
CA GLU A 31 15.78 -0.34 -6.03
C GLU A 31 17.06 -0.97 -6.62
N SER A 32 17.42 -0.55 -7.83
CA SER A 32 18.56 -1.09 -8.58
C SER A 32 19.33 0.03 -9.27
N PRO A 33 20.63 0.21 -8.96
CA PRO A 33 21.49 1.20 -9.63
C PRO A 33 21.70 0.92 -11.12
N ALA A 34 21.61 -0.35 -11.52
CA ALA A 34 21.82 -0.79 -12.90
C ALA A 34 20.59 -0.54 -13.81
N GLY A 35 19.53 0.07 -13.27
CA GLY A 35 18.25 0.21 -13.94
C GLY A 35 17.35 -1.01 -13.74
N TYR A 36 16.14 -0.92 -14.33
CA TYR A 36 15.08 -1.92 -14.14
C TYR A 36 14.72 -2.60 -15.46
N PRO A 37 14.72 -3.95 -15.51
CA PRO A 37 14.12 -4.67 -16.61
C PRO A 37 12.62 -4.32 -16.70
N GLN A 38 12.05 -4.39 -17.90
CA GLN A 38 10.68 -3.92 -18.16
C GLN A 38 9.64 -4.48 -17.16
N PRO A 39 9.63 -5.79 -16.83
CA PRO A 39 8.68 -6.33 -15.85
C PRO A 39 8.82 -5.72 -14.45
N MET A 40 10.06 -5.44 -14.01
CA MET A 40 10.33 -4.81 -12.73
C MET A 40 9.86 -3.35 -12.72
N ARG A 41 10.01 -2.64 -13.84
CA ARG A 41 9.52 -1.26 -13.99
C ARG A 41 8.01 -1.19 -13.88
N GLU A 42 7.30 -2.10 -14.55
CA GLU A 42 5.84 -2.22 -14.49
C GLU A 42 5.38 -2.55 -13.07
N ALA A 43 5.98 -3.55 -12.43
CA ALA A 43 5.68 -3.91 -11.04
C ALA A 43 5.87 -2.73 -10.08
N ARG A 44 7.00 -1.99 -10.20
CA ARG A 44 7.26 -0.79 -9.40
C ARG A 44 6.25 0.33 -9.67
N SER A 45 5.77 0.47 -10.92
CA SER A 45 4.71 1.43 -11.26
C SER A 45 3.41 1.10 -10.51
N TYR A 46 2.99 -0.16 -10.53
CA TYR A 46 1.82 -0.64 -9.77
C TYR A 46 1.99 -0.44 -8.27
N MET A 47 3.15 -0.79 -7.70
CA MET A 47 3.44 -0.58 -6.28
C MET A 47 3.36 0.90 -5.88
N ARG A 48 3.90 1.81 -6.69
CA ARG A 48 3.79 3.26 -6.45
C ARG A 48 2.35 3.76 -6.55
N ALA A 49 1.54 3.21 -7.47
CA ALA A 49 0.13 3.55 -7.57
C ALA A 49 -0.66 3.08 -6.34
N ALA A 50 -0.44 1.84 -5.91
CA ALA A 50 -1.02 1.28 -4.69
C ALA A 50 -0.64 2.11 -3.45
N LEU A 51 0.63 2.49 -3.30
CA LEU A 51 1.09 3.31 -2.18
C LEU A 51 0.37 4.68 -2.12
N ARG A 52 0.21 5.36 -3.27
CA ARG A 52 -0.55 6.62 -3.34
C ARG A 52 -2.01 6.42 -2.96
N GLN A 53 -2.63 5.32 -3.39
CA GLN A 53 -4.01 5.02 -3.03
C GLN A 53 -4.15 4.72 -1.53
N THR A 54 -3.24 3.95 -0.96
CA THR A 54 -3.20 3.69 0.49
C THR A 54 -3.03 4.99 1.27
N ASN A 55 -2.15 5.90 0.83
CA ASN A 55 -2.01 7.22 1.48
C ASN A 55 -3.29 8.06 1.42
N ARG A 56 -4.05 8.00 0.32
CA ARG A 56 -5.36 8.65 0.23
C ARG A 56 -6.38 8.04 1.20
N LEU A 57 -6.36 6.73 1.38
CA LEU A 57 -7.23 6.04 2.32
C LEU A 57 -6.86 6.35 3.77
N ILE A 58 -5.56 6.45 4.10
CA ILE A 58 -5.07 6.83 5.43
C ILE A 58 -5.43 8.28 5.75
N GLY A 59 -5.22 9.21 4.80
CA GLY A 59 -5.52 10.63 4.98
C GLY A 59 -7.01 10.96 5.13
N GLY A 60 -7.90 9.96 5.02
CA GLY A 60 -9.34 10.14 4.89
C GLY A 60 -9.64 10.79 3.55
N ALA A 61 -10.19 10.03 2.61
CA ALA A 61 -10.66 10.59 1.35
C ALA A 61 -11.62 11.76 1.63
N GLN A 62 -11.16 12.97 1.34
CA GLN A 62 -12.00 14.16 1.12
C GLN A 62 -12.18 14.33 -0.38
#